data_AF-A0A1Y4EPN1-F1
#
_entry.id   AF-A0A1Y4EPN1-F1
#
_cell.length_a   1.000
_cell.length_b   1.000
_cell.length_c   1.000
_cell.angle_alpha   90.00
_cell.angle_beta   90.00
_cell.angle_gamma   90.00
#
_symmetry.space_group_name_H-M   'P 1'
#
loop_
_entity.id
_entity.type
_entity.pdbx_description
1 polymer ?
#
loop_
_entity_poly.entity_id
_entity_poly.type
_entity_poly.pdbx_seq_one_letter_code
_entity_poly.pdbx_strand_id
1 'polypeptide(L)'
;MVLGEHWILFVLFLLFNVIDFITGWMKARMTKKENSIKGFKGVIKKLGYWLIILVSFSTSVLFIEIGEVLKIDLSITTMLGWFVLASLAINEIRSIIENIVECGYKVPQILIKGLDIANKVINKKEDD
;
A
#
# COMPACT_ATOMS: atom_id res chain seq x y z
N MET A 1 17.52 16.15 6.34
CA MET A 1 17.06 15.27 5.24
C MET A 1 15.54 15.41 5.18
N VAL A 2 14.97 15.85 4.05
CA VAL A 2 13.57 16.33 3.93
C VAL A 2 12.50 15.23 4.15
N LEU A 3 12.89 13.96 4.24
CA LEU A 3 11.98 12.81 4.41
C LEU A 3 12.15 12.07 5.76
N GLY A 4 12.88 12.66 6.72
CA GLY A 4 13.14 12.03 8.03
C GLY A 4 14.03 10.79 7.96
N GLU A 5 14.19 10.10 9.10
CA GLU A 5 15.06 8.93 9.27
C GLU A 5 14.57 7.69 8.50
N HIS A 6 13.26 7.60 8.24
CA HIS A 6 12.61 6.41 7.68
C HIS A 6 12.18 6.55 6.21
N TRP A 7 12.81 7.46 5.46
CA TRP A 7 12.51 7.70 4.03
C TRP A 7 12.58 6.43 3.15
N ILE A 8 13.39 5.46 3.57
CA ILE A 8 13.56 4.16 2.90
C ILE A 8 12.24 3.40 2.74
N LEU A 9 11.28 3.58 3.66
CA LEU A 9 9.98 2.91 3.60
C LEU A 9 9.14 3.40 2.41
N PHE A 10 9.24 4.68 2.06
CA PHE A 10 8.57 5.23 0.87
C PHE A 10 9.21 4.70 -0.41
N VAL A 11 10.54 4.54 -0.43
CA VAL A 11 11.25 3.95 -1.58
C VAL A 11 10.90 2.48 -1.75
N LEU A 12 10.80 1.72 -0.66
CA LEU A 12 10.31 0.33 -0.72
C LEU A 12 8.88 0.26 -1.21
N PHE A 13 8.00 1.17 -0.76
CA PHE A 13 6.63 1.24 -1.27
C PHE A 13 6.62 1.55 -2.77
N LEU A 14 7.42 2.51 -3.24
CA LEU A 14 7.57 2.82 -4.66
C LEU A 14 8.09 1.60 -5.46
N LEU A 15 9.07 0.88 -4.92
CA LEU A 15 9.59 -0.34 -5.52
C LEU A 15 8.48 -1.40 -5.67
N PHE A 16 7.63 -1.60 -4.65
CA PHE A 16 6.49 -2.51 -4.75
C PHE A 16 5.51 -2.07 -5.83
N ASN A 17 5.21 -0.78 -5.95
CA ASN A 17 4.36 -0.25 -7.02
C ASN A 17 4.93 -0.57 -8.41
N VAL A 18 6.26 -0.46 -8.60
CA VAL A 18 6.93 -0.79 -9.86
C VAL A 18 6.90 -2.29 -10.14
N ILE A 19 7.22 -3.13 -9.15
CA ILE A 19 7.19 -4.59 -9.28
C ILE A 19 5.76 -5.07 -9.58
N ASP A 20 4.76 -4.53 -8.91
CA ASP A 20 3.35 -4.86 -9.16
C ASP A 20 2.93 -4.48 -10.58
N PHE A 21 3.39 -3.33 -11.08
CA PHE A 21 3.09 -2.92 -12.46
C PHE A 21 3.72 -3.88 -13.49
N ILE A 22 4.99 -4.25 -13.28
CA ILE A 22 5.70 -5.19 -14.15
C ILE A 22 5.04 -6.58 -14.11
N THR A 23 4.76 -7.11 -12.93
CA THR A 23 4.13 -8.43 -12.77
C THR A 23 2.70 -8.45 -13.31
N GLY A 24 1.92 -7.38 -13.13
CA GLY A 24 0.59 -7.23 -13.72
C GLY A 24 0.62 -7.16 -15.25
N TRP A 25 1.62 -6.48 -15.82
CA TRP A 25 1.83 -6.46 -17.27
C TRP A 25 2.23 -7.84 -17.81
N MET A 26 3.14 -8.55 -17.15
CA MET A 26 3.52 -9.93 -17.50
C MET A 26 2.30 -10.85 -17.52
N LYS A 27 1.47 -10.80 -16.49
CA LYS A 27 0.19 -11.54 -16.40
C LYS A 27 -0.73 -11.21 -17.57
N ALA A 28 -0.92 -9.93 -17.91
CA ALA A 28 -1.79 -9.52 -19.02
C ALA A 28 -1.31 -10.07 -20.37
N ARG A 29 0.01 -10.10 -20.58
CA ARG A 29 0.63 -10.66 -21.79
C ARG A 29 0.48 -12.19 -21.88
N MET A 30 0.73 -12.90 -20.77
CA MET A 30 0.58 -14.36 -20.72
C MET A 30 -0.86 -14.82 -20.93
N THR A 31 -1.82 -14.07 -20.41
CA THR A 31 -3.26 -14.37 -20.55
C THR A 31 -3.86 -13.92 -21.89
N LYS A 32 -3.07 -13.29 -22.78
CA LYS A 32 -3.50 -12.68 -24.06
C LYS A 32 -4.70 -11.73 -23.93
N LYS A 33 -4.95 -11.20 -22.73
CA LYS A 33 -6.00 -10.23 -22.41
C LYS A 33 -5.40 -8.86 -22.21
N GLU A 34 -4.64 -8.40 -23.20
CA GLU A 34 -4.03 -7.08 -23.16
C GLU A 34 -5.13 -6.02 -23.25
N ASN A 35 -5.33 -5.30 -22.15
CA ASN A 35 -6.24 -4.17 -22.10
C ASN A 35 -5.51 -2.97 -21.51
N SER A 36 -5.13 -2.04 -22.38
CA SER A 36 -4.43 -0.81 -22.02
C SER A 36 -5.18 0.00 -20.94
N ILE A 37 -6.52 -0.01 -20.96
CA ILE A 37 -7.37 0.67 -19.97
C ILE A 37 -7.17 0.08 -18.57
N LYS A 38 -6.98 -1.24 -18.47
CA LYS A 38 -6.71 -1.89 -17.17
C LYS A 38 -5.35 -1.49 -16.62
N GLY A 39 -4.32 -1.44 -17.46
CA GLY A 39 -2.98 -0.98 -17.08
C GLY A 39 -2.98 0.47 -16.60
N PHE A 40 -3.64 1.36 -17.34
CA PHE A 40 -3.79 2.77 -16.97
C PHE A 40 -4.55 2.96 -15.66
N LYS A 41 -5.65 2.21 -15.46
CA LYS A 41 -6.41 2.23 -14.21
C LYS A 41 -5.55 1.77 -13.01
N GLY A 42 -4.66 0.80 -13.23
CA GLY A 42 -3.69 0.35 -12.22
C GLY A 42 -2.73 1.48 -11.79
N VAL A 43 -2.22 2.25 -12.76
CA VAL A 43 -1.35 3.40 -12.46
C VAL A 43 -2.10 4.49 -11.69
N ILE A 44 -3.32 4.85 -12.10
CA ILE A 44 -4.15 5.84 -11.38
C ILE A 44 -4.39 5.40 -9.94
N LYS A 45 -4.72 4.12 -9.73
CA LYS A 45 -4.96 3.57 -8.39
C LYS A 45 -3.75 3.78 -7.47
N LYS A 46 -2.54 3.50 -7.99
CA LYS A 46 -1.27 3.68 -7.28
C LYS A 46 -0.99 5.14 -6.96
N LEU A 47 -1.26 6.07 -7.87
CA LEU A 47 -1.19 7.50 -7.58
C LEU A 47 -2.16 7.91 -6.47
N GLY A 48 -3.37 7.34 -6.45
CA GLY A 48 -4.32 7.50 -5.35
C GLY A 48 -3.77 7.06 -4.00
N TYR A 49 -3.00 5.97 -3.95
CA TYR A 49 -2.34 5.52 -2.72
C TYR A 49 -1.33 6.53 -2.18
N TRP A 50 -0.56 7.18 -3.05
CA TRP A 50 0.35 8.26 -2.64
C TRP A 50 -0.38 9.47 -2.08
N LEU A 51 -1.54 9.82 -2.63
CA LEU A 51 -2.38 10.89 -2.07
C LEU A 51 -2.93 10.51 -0.69
N ILE A 52 -3.37 9.27 -0.51
CA ILE A 52 -3.84 8.78 0.79
C ILE A 52 -2.72 8.85 1.84
N ILE A 53 -1.50 8.40 1.50
CA ILE A 53 -0.33 8.50 2.38
C ILE A 53 -0.08 9.96 2.78
N LEU A 54 -0.08 10.88 1.81
CA LEU A 54 0.11 12.31 2.07
C LEU A 54 -0.95 12.86 3.01
N VAL A 55 -2.22 12.54 2.78
CA VAL A 55 -3.33 12.97 3.64
C VAL A 55 -3.19 12.41 5.05
N SER A 56 -2.80 11.14 5.20
CA SER A 56 -2.65 10.51 6.52
C SER A 56 -1.55 11.15 7.36
N PHE A 57 -0.37 11.41 6.78
CA PHE A 57 0.70 12.11 7.51
C PHE A 57 0.35 13.59 7.76
N SER A 58 -0.32 14.26 6.83
CA SER A 58 -0.79 15.65 7.04
C SER A 58 -1.81 15.73 8.17
N THR A 59 -2.68 14.73 8.29
CA THR A 59 -3.66 14.62 9.39
C THR A 59 -2.95 14.43 10.73
N SER A 60 -1.88 13.63 10.79
CA SER A 60 -1.07 13.52 12.00
C SER A 60 -0.47 14.86 12.43
N VAL A 61 0.07 15.64 11.49
CA VAL A 61 0.59 16.99 11.77
C VAL A 61 -0.50 17.91 12.30
N LEU A 62 -1.69 17.89 11.69
CA LEU A 62 -2.85 18.66 12.16
C LEU A 62 -3.24 18.29 13.60
N PHE A 63 -3.24 17.00 13.95
CA PHE A 63 -3.56 16.59 15.31
C PHE A 63 -2.48 16.98 16.33
N ILE A 64 -1.20 16.94 15.96
CA ILE A 64 -0.12 17.40 16.82
C ILE A 64 -0.31 18.89 17.15
N GLU A 65 -0.57 19.72 16.15
CA GLU A 65 -0.82 21.16 16.32
C GLU A 65 -2.03 21.43 17.22
N ILE A 66 -3.13 20.70 17.03
CA ILE A 66 -4.31 20.78 17.91
C ILE A 66 -3.97 20.36 19.34
N GLY A 67 -3.14 19.32 19.50
CA GLY A 67 -2.66 18.84 20.78
C GLY A 67 -1.88 19.92 21.55
N GLU A 68 -1.03 20.67 20.86
CA GLU A 68 -0.30 21.80 21.44
C GLU A 68 -1.25 22.88 21.98
N VAL A 69 -2.28 23.24 21.21
CA VAL A 69 -3.31 24.21 21.63
C VAL A 69 -4.10 23.71 22.85
N LEU A 70 -4.44 22.44 22.88
CA LEU A 70 -5.21 21.81 23.96
C LEU A 70 -4.35 21.38 25.16
N LYS A 71 -3.02 21.50 25.08
CA LYS A 71 -2.05 21.00 26.06
C LYS A 71 -2.17 19.48 26.31
N ILE A 72 -2.41 18.71 25.26
CA ILE A 72 -2.47 17.23 25.26
C ILE A 72 -1.44 16.70 24.27
N ASP A 73 -0.68 15.67 24.66
CA ASP A 73 0.26 15.02 23.74
C ASP A 73 -0.46 14.14 22.72
N LEU A 74 -0.49 14.60 21.47
CA LEU A 74 -1.04 13.88 20.33
C LEU A 74 0.04 13.38 19.36
N SER A 75 1.31 13.30 19.79
CA SER A 75 2.42 12.80 18.96
C SER A 75 2.20 11.36 18.46
N ILE A 76 1.45 10.56 19.24
CA ILE A 76 1.04 9.19 18.88
C ILE A 76 0.27 9.13 17.56
N THR A 77 -0.41 10.23 17.15
CA THR A 77 -1.17 10.28 15.90
C THR A 77 -0.29 10.13 14.66
N THR A 78 1.03 10.32 14.76
CA THR A 78 1.99 9.97 13.70
C THR A 78 1.93 8.49 13.31
N MET A 79 1.55 7.61 14.24
CA MET A 79 1.34 6.19 13.94
C MET A 79 0.24 5.96 12.90
N LEU A 80 -0.71 6.89 12.73
CA LEU A 80 -1.75 6.79 11.70
C LEU A 80 -1.13 6.79 10.30
N GLY A 81 -0.24 7.75 10.01
CA GLY A 81 0.47 7.80 8.73
C GLY A 81 1.28 6.53 8.45
N TRP A 82 2.01 6.04 9.45
CA TRP A 82 2.79 4.81 9.34
C TRP A 82 1.92 3.57 9.15
N PHE A 83 0.79 3.48 9.85
CA PHE A 83 -0.14 2.36 9.73
C PHE A 83 -0.78 2.33 8.34
N VAL A 84 -1.15 3.49 7.79
CA VAL A 84 -1.68 3.60 6.43
C VAL A 84 -0.63 3.19 5.39
N LEU A 85 0.62 3.68 5.52
CA LEU A 85 1.71 3.26 4.64
C LEU A 85 1.92 1.74 4.67
N ALA A 86 1.93 1.15 5.88
CA ALA A 86 2.09 -0.30 6.05
C ALA A 86 0.92 -1.10 5.44
N SER A 87 -0.32 -0.66 5.66
CA SER A 87 -1.52 -1.27 5.09
C SER A 87 -1.49 -1.27 3.57
N LEU A 88 -1.15 -0.13 2.96
CA LEU A 88 -1.02 0.00 1.51
C LEU A 88 0.14 -0.87 0.98
N ALA A 89 1.27 -0.95 1.68
CA ALA A 89 2.37 -1.82 1.29
C ALA A 89 1.97 -3.30 1.29
N ILE A 90 1.22 -3.77 2.30
CA ILE A 90 0.69 -5.14 2.34
C ILE A 90 -0.24 -5.40 1.14
N ASN A 91 -1.05 -4.41 0.76
CA ASN A 91 -1.91 -4.50 -0.42
C ASN A 91 -1.10 -4.67 -1.72
N GLU A 92 -0.03 -3.90 -1.91
CA GLU A 92 0.86 -4.05 -3.07
C GLU A 92 1.56 -5.42 -3.09
N ILE A 93 2.07 -5.88 -1.94
CA ILE A 93 2.72 -7.21 -1.85
C ILE A 93 1.73 -8.33 -2.20
N ARG A 94 0.47 -8.24 -1.74
CA ARG A 94 -0.58 -9.21 -2.09
C ARG A 94 -0.85 -9.23 -3.60
N SER A 95 -0.95 -8.06 -4.21
CA SER A 95 -1.17 -7.91 -5.66
C SER A 95 0.00 -8.51 -6.46
N ILE A 96 1.25 -8.30 -6.04
CA ILE A 96 2.45 -8.92 -6.64
C ILE A 96 2.36 -10.44 -6.57
N ILE A 97 2.06 -10.99 -5.40
CA ILE A 97 1.96 -12.44 -5.20
C ILE A 97 0.85 -13.04 -6.07
N GLU A 98 -0.31 -12.40 -6.14
CA GLU A 98 -1.43 -12.81 -6.99
C GLU A 98 -1.02 -12.84 -8.48
N ASN A 99 -0.36 -11.79 -8.96
CA ASN A 99 0.13 -11.73 -10.34
C ASN A 99 1.14 -12.85 -10.64
N ILE A 100 2.06 -13.15 -9.71
CA ILE A 100 3.06 -14.21 -9.86
C ILE A 100 2.39 -15.60 -9.88
N VAL A 101 1.45 -15.85 -8.98
CA VAL A 101 0.71 -17.12 -8.90
C VAL A 101 -0.08 -17.36 -10.20
N GLU A 102 -0.75 -16.34 -10.74
CA GLU A 102 -1.49 -16.43 -11.99
C GLU A 102 -0.59 -16.64 -13.22
N CYS A 103 0.67 -16.22 -13.17
CA CYS A 103 1.68 -16.55 -14.19
C CYS A 103 2.15 -18.01 -14.11
N GLY A 104 1.65 -18.82 -13.15
CA GLY A 104 1.97 -20.24 -13.02
C GLY A 104 3.20 -20.55 -12.15
N TYR A 105 3.77 -19.55 -11.47
CA TYR A 105 4.88 -19.77 -10.54
C TYR A 105 4.38 -20.33 -9.21
N LYS A 106 5.15 -21.27 -8.64
CA LYS A 106 4.85 -21.85 -7.32
C LYS A 106 5.34 -20.91 -6.22
N VAL A 107 4.41 -20.24 -5.55
CA VAL A 107 4.70 -19.39 -4.37
C VAL A 107 4.40 -20.17 -3.07
N PRO A 108 5.24 -20.06 -2.02
CA PRO A 108 4.97 -20.68 -0.73
C PRO A 108 3.58 -20.31 -0.16
N GLN A 109 2.81 -21.32 0.24
CA GLN A 109 1.44 -21.16 0.75
C GLN A 109 1.35 -20.25 1.98
N ILE A 110 2.41 -20.19 2.79
CA ILE A 110 2.48 -19.31 3.96
C ILE A 110 2.36 -17.83 3.57
N LEU A 111 2.92 -17.43 2.43
CA LEU A 111 2.83 -16.05 1.93
C LEU A 111 1.43 -15.74 1.43
N ILE A 112 0.84 -16.66 0.67
CA ILE A 112 -0.52 -16.49 0.13
C ILE A 112 -1.53 -16.36 1.28
N LYS A 113 -1.53 -17.32 2.22
CA LYS A 113 -2.49 -17.36 3.32
C LYS A 113 -2.23 -16.29 4.38
N GLY A 114 -0.97 -16.03 4.70
CA GLY A 114 -0.58 -15.02 5.68
C GLY A 114 -1.02 -13.62 5.26
N LEU A 115 -0.75 -13.22 4.01
CA LEU A 115 -1.20 -11.92 3.50
C LEU A 115 -2.71 -11.85 3.30
N ASP A 116 -3.37 -12.94 2.93
CA ASP A 116 -4.83 -12.99 2.81
C ASP A 116 -5.50 -12.73 4.18
N ILE A 117 -5.02 -13.38 5.24
CA ILE A 117 -5.52 -13.18 6.60
C ILE A 117 -5.22 -11.76 7.08
N ALA A 118 -3.99 -11.26 6.88
CA ALA A 118 -3.62 -9.91 7.28
C ALA A 118 -4.52 -8.86 6.61
N ASN A 119 -4.76 -9.00 5.31
CA ASN A 119 -5.64 -8.11 4.56
C ASN A 119 -7.09 -8.18 5.06
N LYS A 120 -7.61 -9.39 5.30
CA LYS A 120 -8.94 -9.59 5.89
C LYS A 120 -9.07 -8.94 7.25
N VAL A 121 -8.08 -9.04 8.14
CA VAL A 121 -8.12 -8.44 9.47
C VAL A 121 -8.11 -6.91 9.40
N ILE A 122 -7.31 -6.34 8.49
CA ILE A 122 -7.20 -4.89 8.30
C ILE A 122 -8.51 -4.31 7.74
N ASN A 123 -9.12 -4.98 6.75
CA ASN A 123 -10.32 -4.49 6.08
C ASN A 123 -11.64 -5.04 6.66
N LYS A 124 -11.60 -5.87 7.72
CA LYS A 124 -12.81 -6.50 8.30
C LYS A 124 -13.83 -5.52 8.89
N LYS A 125 -13.53 -4.23 8.95
CA LYS A 125 -14.37 -3.20 9.59
C LYS A 125 -15.19 -2.35 8.60
N GLU A 126 -15.26 -2.73 7.32
CA GLU A 126 -16.10 -2.01 6.34
C GLU A 126 -17.55 -2.54 6.23
N ASP A 127 -17.93 -3.60 6.95
CA ASP A 127 -19.23 -4.28 6.80
C ASP A 127 -20.11 -4.37 8.09
N ASP A 128 -19.82 -3.61 9.16
CA ASP A 128 -20.72 -3.47 10.34
C ASP A 128 -21.14 -2.02 10.58
#